data_AF-A0A3B8YCI6-F1
#
_entry.id   AF-A0A3B8YCI6-F1
#
_cell.length_a   1.000
_cell.length_b   1.000
_cell.length_c   1.000
_cell.angle_alpha   90.00
_cell.angle_beta   90.00
_cell.angle_gamma   90.00
#
_symmetry.space_group_name_H-M   'P 1'
#
loop_
_entity.id
_entity.type
_entity.pdbx_description
1 polymer ?
#
loop_
_entity_poly.entity_id
_entity_poly.type
_entity_poly.pdbx_seq_one_letter_code
_entity_poly.pdbx_strand_id
1 'polypeptide(L)'
;MNKISKKKWTNLGLTLIFSTISAIYPNLEQAAIASDLQSKKYNIAQNSIINPLEGTEWQLAVWSESLSLGDKPITLAFSDKAISGSTGCNRYQAGYQITEDSLTFSPIASTRMACTDVLMNQESTFLKVLEGSKLYTINNQNQLQIAYKTKKGLGIMTFKPISQANQTKIETTLYVGPKTVDCTGVAPQQCLQIQEKPDDQWRLFYESIEGFNYEPGYLYELKVSKKKL
;
A
#
# COMPACT_ATOMS: atom_id res chain seq x y z
N MET A 1 -18.52 -23.77 -73.67
CA MET A 1 -18.91 -25.03 -73.00
C MET A 1 -19.64 -24.69 -71.70
N ASN A 2 -20.88 -25.17 -71.57
CA ASN A 2 -21.74 -25.39 -70.38
C ASN A 2 -21.77 -24.39 -69.20
N LYS A 3 -22.88 -24.12 -68.51
CA LYS A 3 -24.34 -24.07 -68.73
C LYS A 3 -24.90 -23.58 -67.38
N ILE A 4 -25.59 -22.44 -67.41
CA ILE A 4 -26.77 -22.03 -66.60
C ILE A 4 -27.10 -22.86 -65.34
N SER A 5 -27.29 -22.19 -64.19
CA SER A 5 -28.49 -22.42 -63.36
C SER A 5 -28.83 -21.22 -62.49
N LYS A 6 -29.82 -20.45 -62.96
CA LYS A 6 -30.69 -19.61 -62.12
C LYS A 6 -31.81 -20.52 -61.60
N LYS A 7 -32.11 -20.50 -60.31
CA LYS A 7 -33.42 -20.95 -59.80
C LYS A 7 -34.02 -19.87 -58.91
N LYS A 8 -34.90 -19.09 -59.54
CA LYS A 8 -36.01 -18.38 -58.89
C LYS A 8 -37.01 -19.41 -58.40
N TRP A 9 -37.50 -19.27 -57.18
CA TRP A 9 -38.81 -19.75 -56.77
C TRP A 9 -39.59 -18.57 -56.22
N THR A 10 -40.65 -18.21 -56.92
CA THR A 10 -41.72 -17.31 -56.51
C THR A 10 -42.96 -18.17 -56.32
N ASN A 11 -43.61 -18.15 -55.14
CA ASN A 11 -44.95 -17.57 -54.98
C ASN A 11 -45.68 -17.99 -53.69
N LEU A 12 -46.26 -16.95 -53.09
CA LEU A 12 -47.60 -16.82 -52.47
C LEU A 12 -47.96 -17.53 -51.15
N GLY A 13 -48.49 -16.70 -50.25
CA GLY A 13 -49.44 -17.04 -49.16
C GLY A 13 -49.22 -16.16 -47.92
N LEU A 14 -49.74 -14.92 -47.88
CA LEU A 14 -50.84 -14.47 -46.98
C LEU A 14 -50.81 -15.16 -45.58
N THR A 15 -50.83 -14.50 -44.42
CA THR A 15 -51.62 -13.33 -44.02
C THR A 15 -51.12 -12.83 -42.66
N LEU A 16 -51.08 -11.52 -42.43
CA LEU A 16 -50.96 -10.94 -41.08
C LEU A 16 -52.33 -11.03 -40.40
N ILE A 17 -52.38 -11.70 -39.24
CA ILE A 17 -53.47 -11.59 -38.28
C ILE A 17 -52.86 -11.02 -37.00
N PHE A 18 -53.20 -9.77 -36.68
CA PHE A 18 -52.98 -9.23 -35.35
C PHE A 18 -53.95 -9.94 -34.40
N SER A 19 -53.41 -10.66 -33.42
CA SER A 19 -54.05 -10.78 -32.13
C SER A 19 -53.01 -10.44 -31.07
N THR A 20 -53.31 -9.41 -30.30
CA THR A 20 -52.52 -8.98 -29.15
C THR A 20 -52.44 -10.13 -28.16
N ILE A 21 -51.29 -10.79 -28.06
CA ILE A 21 -50.99 -11.60 -26.89
C ILE A 21 -50.09 -10.75 -26.01
N SER A 22 -50.73 -10.21 -24.97
CA SER A 22 -50.12 -9.57 -23.83
C SER A 22 -48.85 -10.29 -23.41
N ALA A 23 -47.77 -9.53 -23.21
CA ALA A 23 -46.65 -10.00 -22.42
C ALA A 23 -47.16 -10.28 -21.00
N ILE A 24 -47.52 -11.53 -20.73
CA ILE A 24 -47.74 -12.01 -19.37
C ILE A 24 -46.34 -12.20 -18.80
N TYR A 25 -45.90 -11.23 -18.01
CA TYR A 25 -44.74 -11.38 -17.15
C TYR A 25 -44.98 -12.60 -16.24
N PRO A 26 -44.17 -13.66 -16.28
CA PRO A 26 -44.23 -14.68 -15.26
C PRO A 26 -43.72 -14.06 -13.95
N ASN A 27 -44.69 -13.90 -13.06
CA ASN A 27 -44.67 -14.14 -11.62
C ASN A 27 -43.58 -13.48 -10.75
N LEU A 28 -44.08 -12.68 -9.80
CA LEU A 28 -43.40 -12.03 -8.68
C LEU A 28 -42.99 -13.06 -7.60
N GLU A 29 -42.09 -13.99 -7.93
CA GLU A 29 -41.49 -14.89 -6.92
C GLU A 29 -39.95 -14.94 -6.99
N GLN A 30 -39.32 -13.97 -7.66
CA GLN A 30 -37.86 -13.75 -7.62
C GLN A 30 -37.46 -12.36 -7.09
N ALA A 31 -38.29 -11.75 -6.23
CA ALA A 31 -37.96 -10.49 -5.56
C ALA A 31 -37.26 -10.67 -4.18
N ALA A 32 -36.99 -11.90 -3.73
CA ALA A 32 -36.48 -12.16 -2.37
C ALA A 32 -35.06 -12.74 -2.28
N ILE A 33 -34.29 -12.83 -3.39
CA ILE A 33 -32.89 -13.33 -3.35
C ILE A 33 -31.87 -12.24 -3.75
N ALA A 34 -32.32 -11.10 -4.27
CA ALA A 34 -31.43 -9.99 -4.60
C ALA A 34 -30.98 -9.15 -3.38
N SER A 35 -31.64 -9.29 -2.23
CA SER A 35 -31.30 -8.54 -1.00
C SER A 35 -30.33 -9.27 -0.06
N ASP A 36 -30.06 -10.57 -0.25
CA ASP A 36 -29.15 -11.34 0.63
C ASP A 36 -27.72 -11.48 0.06
N LEU A 37 -27.47 -11.01 -1.16
CA LEU A 37 -26.13 -10.91 -1.76
C LEU A 37 -25.50 -9.51 -1.63
N GLN A 38 -26.28 -8.50 -1.23
CA GLN A 38 -25.76 -7.16 -0.91
C GLN A 38 -25.22 -7.05 0.53
N SER A 39 -25.62 -7.94 1.44
CA SER A 39 -25.11 -8.01 2.82
C SER A 39 -23.82 -8.84 2.95
N LYS A 40 -23.49 -9.70 1.98
CA LYS A 40 -22.32 -10.58 2.01
C LYS A 40 -21.09 -10.09 1.23
N LYS A 41 -21.15 -8.90 0.62
CA LYS A 41 -20.05 -8.32 -0.18
C LYS A 41 -19.44 -7.03 0.40
N TYR A 42 -19.87 -6.60 1.58
CA TYR A 42 -19.25 -5.49 2.32
C TYR A 42 -19.11 -5.82 3.81
N ASN A 43 -18.40 -6.90 4.12
CA ASN A 43 -17.56 -6.96 5.31
C ASN A 43 -16.10 -6.86 4.86
N ILE A 44 -15.79 -5.81 4.10
CA ILE A 44 -14.43 -5.30 4.03
C ILE A 44 -14.20 -4.76 5.44
N ALA A 45 -13.36 -5.47 6.19
CA ALA A 45 -12.85 -5.01 7.47
C ALA A 45 -12.50 -3.52 7.34
N GLN A 46 -13.05 -2.74 8.27
CA GLN A 46 -12.71 -1.35 8.56
C GLN A 46 -11.39 -0.93 7.90
N ASN A 47 -11.50 -0.05 6.90
CA ASN A 47 -10.39 0.60 6.20
C ASN A 47 -9.38 1.07 7.26
N SER A 48 -8.37 0.23 7.49
CA SER A 48 -7.35 0.50 8.48
C SER A 48 -6.52 1.59 7.83
N ILE A 49 -6.51 2.79 8.38
CA ILE A 49 -5.52 3.79 7.96
C ILE A 49 -4.18 3.16 8.28
N ILE A 50 -3.53 2.56 7.27
CA ILE A 50 -2.20 1.99 7.41
C ILE A 50 -1.32 3.18 7.68
N ASN A 51 -0.82 3.30 8.90
CA ASN A 51 0.15 4.31 9.25
C ASN A 51 1.47 3.96 8.55
N PRO A 52 1.89 4.71 7.52
CA PRO A 52 3.09 4.38 6.76
C PRO A 52 4.38 4.61 7.55
N LEU A 53 4.29 5.30 8.70
CA LEU A 53 5.43 5.59 9.56
C LEU A 53 5.57 4.59 10.71
N GLU A 54 4.58 3.74 10.97
CA GLU A 54 4.64 2.80 12.10
C GLU A 54 5.84 1.84 11.97
N GLY A 55 6.64 1.72 13.04
CA GLY A 55 7.83 0.87 13.08
C GLY A 55 9.02 1.37 12.25
N THR A 56 9.02 2.63 11.80
CA THR A 56 10.09 3.22 10.97
C THR A 56 11.05 4.11 11.78
N GLU A 57 12.30 4.23 11.32
CA GLU A 57 13.32 5.10 11.93
C GLU A 57 14.04 5.97 10.88
N TRP A 58 14.27 7.23 11.23
CA TRP A 58 14.70 8.28 10.32
C TRP A 58 15.82 9.14 10.93
N GLN A 59 16.76 9.59 10.11
CA GLN A 59 17.84 10.52 10.46
C GLN A 59 17.67 11.80 9.67
N LEU A 60 17.78 12.93 10.36
CA LEU A 60 17.71 14.24 9.70
C LEU A 60 18.88 14.39 8.72
N ALA A 61 18.56 14.66 7.46
CA ALA A 61 19.53 14.80 6.37
C ALA A 61 19.66 16.24 5.87
N VAL A 62 18.53 16.96 5.78
CA VAL A 62 18.50 18.36 5.35
C VAL A 62 17.53 19.13 6.22
N TRP A 63 17.95 20.30 6.68
CA TRP A 63 17.10 21.26 7.36
C TRP A 63 17.22 22.60 6.64
N SER A 64 16.12 23.10 6.09
CA SER A 64 16.10 24.33 5.28
C SER A 64 16.56 25.59 6.03
N GLU A 65 16.52 25.59 7.36
CA GLU A 65 17.20 26.62 8.15
C GLU A 65 18.64 26.16 8.38
N SER A 66 19.60 26.92 7.84
CA SER A 66 21.06 26.74 7.94
C SER A 66 21.56 26.75 9.39
N LEU A 67 21.15 25.79 10.21
CA LEU A 67 21.86 25.44 11.42
C LEU A 67 23.12 24.69 11.03
N SER A 68 24.24 25.12 11.61
CA SER A 68 25.40 24.26 11.74
C SER A 68 24.96 23.05 12.57
N LEU A 69 24.59 21.96 11.89
CA LEU A 69 24.32 20.70 12.56
C LEU A 69 25.60 20.31 13.30
N GLY A 70 25.45 19.97 14.58
CA GLY A 70 26.56 19.40 15.34
C GLY A 70 26.90 18.00 14.80
N ASP A 71 28.05 17.48 15.20
CA ASP A 71 28.58 16.21 14.69
C ASP A 71 27.76 14.98 15.09
N LYS A 72 26.75 15.15 15.95
CA LYS A 72 25.87 14.07 16.42
C LYS A 72 24.52 14.12 15.69
N PRO A 73 24.08 12.98 15.12
CA PRO A 73 22.88 12.94 14.29
C PRO A 73 21.61 13.20 15.11
N ILE A 74 20.62 13.80 14.44
CA ILE A 74 19.25 13.86 14.93
C ILE A 74 18.48 12.67 14.36
N THR A 75 17.77 11.94 15.21
CA THR A 75 16.98 10.77 14.82
C THR A 75 15.51 10.91 15.23
N LEU A 76 14.63 10.19 14.54
CA LEU A 76 13.19 10.13 14.76
C LEU A 76 12.69 8.72 14.45
N ALA A 77 12.22 8.00 15.46
CA ALA A 77 11.65 6.66 15.37
C ALA A 77 10.18 6.69 15.75
N PHE A 78 9.36 5.90 15.06
CA PHE A 78 7.92 5.74 15.29
C PHE A 78 7.65 4.33 15.79
N SER A 79 6.93 4.22 16.91
CA SER A 79 6.51 2.93 17.48
C SER A 79 5.20 3.10 18.24
N ASP A 80 4.24 2.24 17.92
CA ASP A 80 2.87 2.21 18.42
C ASP A 80 2.11 3.53 18.22
N LYS A 81 2.22 4.41 19.21
CA LYS A 81 1.59 5.75 19.27
C LYS A 81 2.55 6.81 19.78
N ALA A 82 3.83 6.47 19.84
CA ALA A 82 4.89 7.32 20.33
C ALA A 82 5.98 7.49 19.28
N ILE A 83 6.63 8.63 19.34
CA ILE A 83 7.91 8.85 18.72
C ILE A 83 9.00 8.87 19.78
N SER A 84 10.20 8.49 19.37
CA SER A 84 11.41 8.65 20.17
C SER A 84 12.58 9.02 19.28
N GLY A 85 13.66 9.54 19.87
CA GLY A 85 14.86 9.83 19.10
C GLY A 85 15.94 10.51 19.91
N SER A 86 16.98 10.96 19.22
CA SER A 86 18.04 11.80 19.78
C SER A 86 18.12 13.12 19.04
N THR A 87 18.43 14.20 19.77
CA THR A 87 18.80 15.50 19.18
C THR A 87 20.32 15.68 19.08
N GLY A 88 21.09 14.63 19.32
CA GLY A 88 22.54 14.66 19.48
C GLY A 88 23.01 15.03 20.89
N CYS A 89 22.25 15.87 21.61
CA CYS A 89 22.49 16.13 23.04
C CYS A 89 21.71 15.15 23.93
N ASN A 90 20.38 15.24 23.88
CA ASN A 90 19.48 14.48 24.73
C ASN A 90 18.66 13.46 23.92
N ARG A 91 17.99 12.56 24.64
CA ARG A 91 16.93 11.72 24.08
C ARG A 91 15.58 12.36 24.33
N TYR A 92 14.67 12.19 23.39
CA TYR A 92 13.33 12.74 23.48
C TYR A 92 12.26 11.70 23.13
N GLN A 93 11.03 11.97 23.58
CA GLN A 93 9.85 11.18 23.28
C GLN A 93 8.60 12.06 23.24
N ALA A 94 7.61 11.65 22.46
CA ALA A 94 6.28 12.27 22.44
C ALA A 94 5.24 11.30 21.91
N GLY A 95 3.95 11.56 22.20
CA GLY A 95 2.87 10.92 21.45
C GLY A 95 2.75 11.51 20.05
N TYR A 96 2.22 10.76 19.09
CA TYR A 96 1.90 11.29 17.76
C TYR A 96 0.52 10.84 17.28
N GLN A 97 -0.04 11.61 16.34
CA GLN A 97 -1.25 11.25 15.61
C GLN A 97 -1.00 11.49 14.12
N ILE A 98 -1.52 10.60 13.29
CA ILE A 98 -1.28 10.61 11.85
C ILE A 98 -2.60 10.45 11.09
N THR A 99 -2.73 11.20 10.01
CA THR A 99 -3.75 11.02 8.97
C THR A 99 -3.06 10.91 7.60
N GLU A 100 -3.82 11.01 6.50
CA GLU A 100 -3.27 10.93 5.15
C GLU A 100 -2.15 11.97 4.88
N ASP A 101 -2.34 13.21 5.33
CA ASP A 101 -1.45 14.35 5.07
C ASP A 101 -0.97 15.08 6.35
N SER A 102 -1.54 14.74 7.51
CA SER A 102 -1.25 15.38 8.79
C SER A 102 -0.43 14.48 9.70
N LEU A 103 0.57 15.07 10.36
CA LEU A 103 1.35 14.47 11.41
C LEU A 103 1.48 15.48 12.55
N THR A 104 0.87 15.18 13.69
CA THR A 104 0.91 16.03 14.87
C THR A 104 1.57 15.31 16.03
N PHE A 105 2.25 16.09 16.87
CA PHE A 105 2.96 15.58 18.04
C PHE A 105 2.33 16.15 19.31
N SER A 106 2.26 15.31 20.34
CA SER A 106 1.97 15.74 21.71
C SER A 106 3.18 16.50 22.28
N PRO A 107 3.05 17.16 23.45
CA PRO A 107 4.18 17.83 24.08
C PRO A 107 5.40 16.91 24.20
N ILE A 108 6.55 17.41 23.74
CA ILE A 108 7.78 16.61 23.68
C ILE A 108 8.49 16.64 25.03
N ALA A 109 8.77 15.46 25.58
CA ALA A 109 9.63 15.30 26.74
C ALA A 109 11.07 15.01 26.29
N SER A 110 12.06 15.63 26.94
CA SER A 110 13.49 15.39 26.70
C SER A 110 14.23 15.21 28.03
N THR A 111 15.34 14.47 28.00
CA THR A 111 16.29 14.42 29.13
C THR A 111 17.00 15.78 29.29
N ARG A 112 17.72 15.98 30.40
CA ARG A 112 18.42 17.25 30.69
C ARG A 112 19.89 17.05 31.01
N MET A 113 20.64 16.52 30.04
CA MET A 113 22.10 16.51 30.13
C MET A 113 22.70 17.79 29.55
N ALA A 114 23.85 18.19 30.07
CA ALA A 114 24.61 19.31 29.53
C ALA A 114 25.49 18.84 28.36
N CYS A 115 25.50 19.60 27.27
CA CYS A 115 26.34 19.40 26.09
C CYS A 115 26.99 20.73 25.69
N THR A 116 27.75 20.73 24.59
CA THR A 116 28.22 21.97 23.96
C THR A 116 27.04 22.87 23.55
N ASP A 117 27.25 24.20 23.55
CA ASP A 117 26.23 25.18 23.15
C ASP A 117 25.62 24.90 21.77
N VAL A 118 26.43 24.42 20.81
CA VAL A 118 25.96 24.04 19.46
C VAL A 118 24.89 22.95 19.53
N LEU A 119 25.14 21.87 20.28
CA LEU A 119 24.20 20.76 20.44
C LEU A 119 22.97 21.14 21.28
N MET A 120 23.11 22.03 22.25
CA MET A 120 21.97 22.55 23.03
C MET A 120 21.06 23.45 22.19
N ASN A 121 21.64 24.31 21.35
CA ASN A 121 20.88 25.14 20.41
C ASN A 121 20.19 24.28 19.33
N GLN A 122 20.91 23.25 18.84
CA GLN A 122 20.34 22.24 17.94
C GLN A 122 19.13 21.56 18.57
N GLU A 123 19.25 21.05 19.80
CA GLU A 123 18.15 20.40 20.52
C GLU A 123 16.93 21.32 20.66
N SER A 124 17.12 22.49 21.27
CA SER A 124 16.00 23.39 21.57
C SER A 124 15.28 23.89 20.31
N THR A 125 16.03 24.14 19.24
CA THR A 125 15.46 24.56 17.95
C THR A 125 14.70 23.39 17.30
N PHE A 126 15.30 22.20 17.28
CA PHE A 126 14.70 21.03 16.64
C PHE A 126 13.39 20.62 17.32
N LEU A 127 13.39 20.50 18.66
CA LEU A 127 12.20 20.09 19.40
C LEU A 127 11.04 21.08 19.22
N LYS A 128 11.33 22.39 19.24
CA LYS A 128 10.33 23.44 19.01
C LYS A 128 9.74 23.38 17.61
N VAL A 129 10.58 23.12 16.61
CA VAL A 129 10.14 22.99 15.21
C VAL A 129 9.29 21.74 15.03
N LEU A 130 9.74 20.60 15.56
CA LEU A 130 9.03 19.33 15.48
C LEU A 130 7.66 19.41 16.15
N GLU A 131 7.56 19.97 17.35
CA GLU A 131 6.28 20.15 18.07
C GLU A 131 5.29 21.07 17.30
N GLY A 132 5.81 22.02 16.52
CA GLY A 132 5.01 22.92 15.70
C GLY A 132 4.63 22.37 14.31
N SER A 133 5.16 21.22 13.92
CA SER A 133 4.88 20.60 12.63
C SER A 133 3.48 20.00 12.56
N LYS A 134 2.91 20.01 11.35
CA LYS A 134 1.56 19.51 11.10
C LYS A 134 1.42 18.68 9.84
N LEU A 135 2.28 18.90 8.84
CA LEU A 135 2.15 18.25 7.54
C LEU A 135 3.38 17.39 7.29
N TYR A 136 3.16 16.24 6.69
CA TYR A 136 4.23 15.34 6.28
C TYR A 136 3.98 14.76 4.89
N THR A 137 5.04 14.26 4.26
CA THR A 137 4.96 13.43 3.08
C THR A 137 6.17 12.49 3.04
N ILE A 138 6.05 11.37 2.33
CA ILE A 138 7.18 10.52 1.96
C ILE A 138 7.36 10.69 0.45
N ASN A 139 8.52 11.21 0.03
CA ASN A 139 8.77 11.46 -1.38
C ASN A 139 9.17 10.18 -2.15
N ASN A 140 9.29 10.28 -3.48
CA ASN A 140 9.68 9.16 -4.36
C ASN A 140 11.09 8.60 -4.09
N GLN A 141 11.91 9.27 -3.28
CA GLN A 141 13.24 8.82 -2.86
C GLN A 141 13.21 8.14 -1.48
N ASN A 142 12.02 7.82 -0.96
CA ASN A 142 11.80 7.26 0.37
C ASN A 142 12.39 8.15 1.47
N GLN A 143 12.17 9.46 1.38
CA GLN A 143 12.55 10.43 2.41
C GLN A 143 11.29 11.00 3.05
N LEU A 144 11.26 10.96 4.39
CA LEU A 144 10.24 11.64 5.17
C LEU A 144 10.52 13.15 5.15
N GLN A 145 9.53 13.91 4.70
CA GLN A 145 9.56 15.37 4.72
C GLN A 145 8.49 15.86 5.69
N ILE A 146 8.91 16.63 6.69
CA ILE A 146 8.01 17.25 7.67
C ILE A 146 8.07 18.77 7.46
N ALA A 147 6.92 19.36 7.14
CA ALA A 147 6.80 20.80 6.99
C ALA A 147 6.56 21.47 8.34
N TYR A 148 7.13 22.66 8.49
CA TYR A 148 7.00 23.46 9.69
C TYR A 148 6.85 24.94 9.34
N LYS A 149 6.30 25.71 10.28
CA LYS A 149 6.14 27.16 10.17
C LYS A 149 6.85 27.84 11.32
N THR A 150 7.77 28.74 11.02
CA THR A 150 8.40 29.63 12.00
C THR A 150 7.95 31.06 11.78
N LYS A 151 8.40 31.99 12.63
CA LYS A 151 8.20 33.43 12.40
C LYS A 151 8.86 33.92 11.10
N LYS A 152 9.85 33.19 10.58
CA LYS A 152 10.60 33.55 9.37
C LYS A 152 9.96 33.03 8.09
N GLY A 153 9.06 32.05 8.18
CA GLY A 153 8.39 31.46 7.02
C GLY A 153 8.11 29.97 7.18
N LEU A 154 7.87 29.32 6.04
CA LEU A 154 7.71 27.87 5.95
C LEU A 154 9.07 27.21 5.66
N GLY A 155 9.29 26.04 6.24
CA GLY A 155 10.47 25.22 5.98
C GLY A 155 10.13 23.74 5.97
N ILE A 156 11.10 22.92 5.57
CA ILE A 156 10.98 21.46 5.48
C ILE A 156 12.20 20.82 6.14
N MET A 157 11.94 19.89 7.07
CA MET A 157 12.93 18.94 7.54
C MET A 157 12.83 17.69 6.68
N THR A 158 13.94 17.30 6.04
CA THR A 158 14.03 16.07 5.24
C THR A 158 14.86 15.05 5.99
N PHE A 159 14.28 13.87 6.20
CA PHE A 159 14.92 12.76 6.86
C PHE A 159 15.16 11.61 5.88
N LYS A 160 16.27 10.91 6.05
CA LYS A 160 16.58 9.66 5.37
C LYS A 160 16.32 8.49 6.32
N PRO A 161 15.90 7.32 5.83
CA PRO A 161 15.71 6.17 6.69
C PRO A 161 17.04 5.76 7.33
N ILE A 162 17.03 5.55 8.65
CA ILE A 162 18.11 4.84 9.35
C ILE A 162 17.83 3.37 9.09
N SER A 163 18.53 2.78 8.13
CA SER A 163 18.30 1.39 7.78
C SER A 163 18.49 0.50 9.01
N GLN A 164 17.40 -0.08 9.54
CA GLN A 164 17.30 -1.49 10.01
C GLN A 164 16.01 -1.88 10.78
N ALA A 165 14.94 -1.09 10.80
CA ALA A 165 13.62 -1.56 11.23
C ALA A 165 12.64 -1.58 10.05
N ASN A 166 12.46 -2.76 9.46
CA ASN A 166 11.45 -3.10 8.46
C ASN A 166 11.47 -2.37 7.09
N GLN A 167 12.06 -3.12 6.14
CA GLN A 167 11.61 -3.29 4.77
C GLN A 167 12.20 -2.37 3.70
N THR A 168 13.13 -2.93 2.91
CA THR A 168 12.93 -2.88 1.46
C THR A 168 11.77 -3.83 1.14
N LYS A 169 10.53 -3.35 1.32
CA LYS A 169 9.33 -4.04 0.83
C LYS A 169 9.35 -3.79 -0.66
N ILE A 170 10.09 -4.61 -1.40
CA ILE A 170 10.02 -4.52 -2.85
C ILE A 170 8.67 -5.14 -3.21
N GLU A 171 7.66 -4.28 -3.36
CA GLU A 171 6.38 -4.68 -3.93
C GLU A 171 6.61 -5.01 -5.40
N THR A 172 6.28 -6.23 -5.78
CA THR A 172 6.44 -6.73 -7.13
C THR A 172 5.20 -7.51 -7.52
N THR A 173 4.83 -7.43 -8.80
CA THR A 173 3.77 -8.26 -9.34
C THR A 173 4.28 -9.68 -9.53
N LEU A 174 3.55 -10.65 -8.98
CA LEU A 174 3.80 -12.07 -9.13
C LEU A 174 2.54 -12.72 -9.72
N TYR A 175 2.71 -13.40 -10.85
CA TYR A 175 1.64 -14.18 -11.45
C TYR A 175 1.72 -15.62 -10.96
N VAL A 176 0.57 -16.20 -10.61
CA VAL A 176 0.47 -17.59 -10.14
C VAL A 176 -0.44 -18.37 -11.09
N GLY A 177 0.08 -19.47 -11.64
CA GLY A 177 -0.60 -20.30 -12.63
C GLY A 177 -1.81 -21.06 -12.08
N PRO A 178 -2.72 -21.55 -12.96
CA PRO A 178 -4.00 -22.15 -12.57
C PRO A 178 -3.92 -23.60 -12.06
N LYS A 179 -2.72 -24.19 -12.01
CA LYS A 179 -2.50 -25.55 -11.55
C LYS A 179 -1.22 -25.61 -10.71
N THR A 180 -1.23 -26.47 -9.70
CA THR A 180 0.00 -26.93 -9.06
C THR A 180 0.59 -28.08 -9.86
N VAL A 181 1.90 -28.29 -9.70
CA VAL A 181 2.62 -29.41 -10.31
C VAL A 181 3.50 -30.10 -9.27
N ASP A 182 3.92 -31.33 -9.56
CA ASP A 182 4.88 -32.03 -8.72
C ASP A 182 6.19 -31.22 -8.61
N CYS A 183 6.59 -30.91 -7.38
CA CYS A 183 7.87 -30.28 -7.11
C CYS A 183 9.02 -31.22 -7.47
N THR A 184 10.19 -30.66 -7.78
CA THR A 184 11.42 -31.46 -7.90
C THR A 184 12.04 -31.65 -6.52
N GLY A 185 12.36 -32.89 -6.11
CA GLY A 185 13.04 -33.13 -4.83
C GLY A 185 12.90 -34.55 -4.29
N VAL A 186 13.30 -34.70 -3.03
CA VAL A 186 13.39 -36.00 -2.33
C VAL A 186 12.03 -36.51 -1.85
N ALA A 187 11.07 -35.62 -1.62
CA ALA A 187 9.73 -35.95 -1.14
C ALA A 187 8.64 -35.43 -2.10
N PRO A 188 7.55 -36.19 -2.31
CA PRO A 188 6.43 -35.75 -3.13
C PRO A 188 5.71 -34.57 -2.47
N GLN A 189 5.56 -33.47 -3.20
CA GLN A 189 4.79 -32.30 -2.81
C GLN A 189 4.33 -31.53 -4.06
N GLN A 190 3.29 -30.73 -3.91
CA GLN A 190 2.74 -29.87 -4.97
C GLN A 190 3.31 -28.46 -4.85
N CYS A 191 3.82 -27.92 -5.96
CA CYS A 191 4.39 -26.58 -6.06
C CYS A 191 3.47 -25.65 -6.86
N LEU A 192 3.47 -24.37 -6.48
CA LEU A 192 2.89 -23.32 -7.31
C LEU A 192 3.80 -23.05 -8.52
N GLN A 193 3.19 -22.65 -9.64
CA GLN A 193 3.92 -22.14 -10.80
C GLN A 193 3.85 -20.62 -10.77
N ILE A 194 4.99 -19.93 -10.77
CA ILE A 194 5.06 -18.47 -10.67
C ILE A 194 5.88 -17.82 -11.79
N GLN A 195 5.53 -16.59 -12.15
CA GLN A 195 6.31 -15.73 -13.05
C GLN A 195 6.23 -14.26 -12.60
N GLU A 196 7.26 -13.46 -12.87
CA GLU A 196 7.29 -12.04 -12.47
C GLU A 196 6.83 -11.11 -13.60
N LYS A 197 6.81 -11.63 -14.84
CA LYS A 197 6.27 -10.97 -16.01
C LYS A 197 5.32 -11.92 -16.75
N PRO A 198 4.31 -11.41 -17.46
CA PRO A 198 3.33 -12.24 -18.17
C PRO A 198 3.91 -13.25 -19.18
N ASP A 199 5.08 -12.96 -19.75
CA ASP A 199 5.73 -13.74 -20.82
C ASP A 199 7.01 -14.47 -20.37
N ASP A 200 7.30 -14.48 -19.07
CA ASP A 200 8.46 -15.19 -18.54
C ASP A 200 8.23 -16.71 -18.51
N GLN A 201 9.32 -17.48 -18.39
CA GLN A 201 9.19 -18.91 -18.13
C GLN A 201 8.69 -19.16 -16.71
N TRP A 202 7.67 -20.02 -16.58
CA TRP A 202 7.15 -20.48 -15.30
C TRP A 202 8.24 -21.13 -14.45
N ARG A 203 8.33 -20.73 -13.18
CA ARG A 203 9.22 -21.31 -12.17
C ARG A 203 8.42 -21.98 -11.07
N LEU A 204 8.99 -23.01 -10.44
CA LEU A 204 8.37 -23.68 -9.30
C LEU A 204 8.60 -22.85 -8.03
N PHE A 205 7.52 -22.59 -7.31
CA PHE A 205 7.54 -21.98 -5.99
C PHE A 205 7.09 -23.02 -4.97
N TYR A 206 7.99 -23.33 -4.05
CA TYR A 206 7.88 -24.45 -3.11
C TYR A 206 7.20 -24.05 -1.80
N GLU A 207 7.06 -22.75 -1.55
CA GLU A 207 6.49 -22.21 -0.33
C GLU A 207 5.05 -21.75 -0.52
N SER A 208 4.36 -21.46 0.58
CA SER A 208 3.10 -20.73 0.55
C SER A 208 3.36 -19.23 0.45
N ILE A 209 2.41 -18.50 -0.14
CA ILE A 209 2.42 -17.04 -0.14
C ILE A 209 1.56 -16.59 1.05
N GLU A 210 2.15 -15.85 1.98
CA GLU A 210 1.45 -15.37 3.17
C GLU A 210 0.20 -14.54 2.79
N GLY A 211 -0.93 -14.86 3.42
CA GLY A 211 -2.21 -14.19 3.15
C GLY A 211 -2.88 -14.58 1.83
N PHE A 212 -2.31 -15.50 1.05
CA PHE A 212 -2.90 -16.00 -0.20
C PHE A 212 -3.30 -17.47 -0.06
N ASN A 213 -4.60 -17.72 -0.25
CA ASN A 213 -5.15 -19.07 -0.32
C ASN A 213 -5.36 -19.44 -1.79
N TYR A 214 -4.59 -20.40 -2.28
CA TYR A 214 -4.63 -20.83 -3.67
C TYR A 214 -5.89 -21.67 -3.96
N GLU A 215 -6.56 -21.40 -5.10
CA GLU A 215 -7.61 -22.25 -5.65
C GLU A 215 -7.28 -22.61 -7.12
N PRO A 216 -7.47 -23.87 -7.53
CA PRO A 216 -7.17 -24.29 -8.91
C PRO A 216 -8.18 -23.71 -9.91
N GLY A 217 -7.72 -23.49 -11.15
CA GLY A 217 -8.55 -23.02 -12.26
C GLY A 217 -8.48 -21.52 -12.57
N TYR A 218 -7.74 -20.75 -11.77
CA TYR A 218 -7.56 -19.30 -11.97
C TYR A 218 -6.10 -18.92 -12.21
N LEU A 219 -5.88 -17.97 -13.11
CA LEU A 219 -4.60 -17.26 -13.20
C LEU A 219 -4.67 -16.04 -12.27
N TYR A 220 -3.74 -15.96 -11.32
CA TYR A 220 -3.71 -14.86 -10.36
C TYR A 220 -2.63 -13.85 -10.73
N GLU A 221 -2.93 -12.57 -10.56
CA GLU A 221 -1.95 -11.48 -10.54
C GLU A 221 -1.92 -10.91 -9.12
N LEU A 222 -0.81 -11.11 -8.41
CA LEU A 222 -0.67 -10.74 -7.00
C LEU A 222 0.36 -9.61 -6.88
N LYS A 223 0.07 -8.62 -6.02
CA LYS A 223 1.10 -7.69 -5.54
C LYS A 223 1.70 -8.26 -4.26
N VAL A 224 2.95 -8.68 -4.31
CA VAL A 224 3.64 -9.32 -3.18
C VAL A 224 4.81 -8.49 -2.71
N SER A 225 5.12 -8.56 -1.42
CA SER A 225 6.35 -8.01 -0.86
C SER A 225 7.42 -9.07 -0.72
N LYS A 226 8.55 -8.86 -1.38
CA LYS A 226 9.72 -9.73 -1.21
C LYS A 226 10.60 -9.20 -0.08
N LYS A 227 10.89 -10.04 0.91
CA LYS A 227 11.96 -9.79 1.88
C LYS A 227 13.25 -10.37 1.30
N LYS A 228 14.26 -9.52 1.09
CA LYS A 228 15.62 -10.01 0.82
C LYS A 228 16.15 -10.58 2.13
N LEU A 229 16.33 -11.90 2.17
CA LEU A 229 17.07 -12.57 3.24
C LEU A 229 18.56 -12.30 3.11
#